data_AF-A0A944SK34-F1
#
_entry.id   AF-A0A944SK34-F1
#
_cell.length_a   1.000
_cell.length_b   1.000
_cell.length_c   1.000
_cell.angle_alpha   90.00
_cell.angle_beta   90.00
_cell.angle_gamma   90.00
#
_symmetry.space_group_name_H-M   'P 1'
#
loop_
_entity.id
_entity.type
_entity.pdbx_description
1 polymer ?
#
loop_
_entity_poly.entity_id
_entity_poly.type
_entity_poly.pdbx_seq_one_letter_code
_entity_poly.pdbx_strand_id
1 'polypeptide(L)' 'GLQGIKIARKHLGWYSKGLPNSAEFRSHVMREDNPERVKTLLQEFYKPIIEMAAA' A
#
# COMPACT_ATOMS: atom_id res chain seq x y z
N GLY A 1 0.92 -0.98 -16.75
CA GLY A 1 1.00 -2.43 -17.05
C GLY A 1 1.63 -3.19 -15.89
N LEU A 2 1.56 -4.54 -15.92
CA LEU A 2 1.98 -5.45 -14.83
C LEU A 2 3.43 -5.22 -14.32
N GLN A 3 4.35 -4.75 -15.19
CA GLN A 3 5.71 -4.38 -14.79
C GLN A 3 5.74 -3.25 -13.76
N GLY A 4 4.91 -2.22 -13.93
CA GLY A 4 4.80 -1.12 -12.97
C GLY A 4 4.31 -1.60 -11.62
N ILE A 5 3.42 -2.60 -11.59
CA ILE A 5 2.87 -3.16 -10.34
C ILE A 5 3.94 -3.93 -9.57
N LYS A 6 4.76 -4.74 -10.25
CA LYS A 6 5.87 -5.46 -9.61
C LYS A 6 6.85 -4.50 -8.92
N ILE A 7 7.19 -3.40 -9.61
CA ILE A 7 8.04 -2.35 -9.05
C ILE A 7 7.35 -1.65 -7.88
N ALA A 8 6.06 -1.31 -8.02
CA ALA A 8 5.29 -0.68 -6.96
C ALA A 8 5.25 -1.54 -5.69
N ARG A 9 4.89 -2.82 -5.78
CA ARG A 9 4.83 -3.76 -4.64
C ARG A 9 6.12 -3.78 -3.82
N LYS A 10 7.28 -3.74 -4.48
CA LYS A 10 8.59 -3.68 -3.82
C LYS A 10 8.72 -2.43 -2.93
N HIS A 11 8.41 -1.26 -3.48
CA HIS A 11 8.48 0.01 -2.76
C HIS A 11 7.41 0.13 -1.66
N LEU A 12 6.20 -0.32 -1.95
CA LEU A 12 5.10 -0.37 -0.98
C LEU A 12 5.43 -1.27 0.21
N GLY A 13 6.15 -2.37 -0.04
CA GLY A 13 6.79 -3.15 1.00
C GLY A 13 7.66 -2.28 1.89
N TRP A 14 8.62 -1.53 1.36
CA TRP A 14 9.52 -0.70 2.16
C TRP A 14 8.81 0.42 2.93
N TYR A 15 7.94 1.18 2.27
CA TYR A 15 7.31 2.37 2.87
C TYR A 15 6.26 2.04 3.92
N SER A 16 5.63 0.87 3.84
CA SER A 16 4.68 0.43 4.87
C SER A 16 5.36 -0.06 6.16
N LYS A 17 6.68 -0.26 6.18
CA LYS A 17 7.37 -0.86 7.33
C LYS A 17 7.22 0.02 8.58
N GLY A 18 6.72 -0.57 9.67
CA GLY A 18 6.59 0.10 10.97
C GLY A 18 5.31 0.95 11.11
N LEU A 19 4.49 1.02 10.06
CA LEU A 19 3.19 1.68 10.13
C LEU A 19 2.12 0.73 10.70
N PRO A 20 1.08 1.26 11.38
CA PRO A 20 -0.06 0.49 11.85
C PRO A 20 -0.68 -0.34 10.72
N ASN A 21 -1.11 -1.57 11.00
CA ASN A 21 -1.76 -2.48 10.04
C ASN A 21 -0.95 -2.82 8.76
N SER A 22 0.35 -2.53 8.75
CA SER A 22 1.21 -2.74 7.59
C SER A 22 1.34 -4.20 7.14
N ALA A 23 1.21 -5.17 8.05
CA ALA A 23 1.23 -6.59 7.72
C ALA A 23 0.04 -7.01 6.84
N GLU A 24 -1.16 -6.54 7.18
CA GLU A 24 -2.39 -6.81 6.42
C GLU A 24 -2.32 -6.12 5.05
N PHE A 25 -1.98 -4.83 5.02
CA PHE A 25 -1.80 -4.09 3.77
C PHE A 25 -0.80 -4.78 2.82
N ARG A 26 0.36 -5.22 3.34
CA ARG A 26 1.37 -5.95 2.56
C ARG A 26 0.82 -7.26 2.00
N SER A 27 0.05 -8.00 2.79
CA SER A 27 -0.58 -9.26 2.36
C SER A 27 -1.49 -9.04 1.14
N HIS A 28 -2.31 -7.98 1.17
CA HIS A 28 -3.22 -7.65 0.07
C HIS A 28 -2.48 -7.12 -1.17
N VAL A 29 -1.62 -6.12 -1.01
CA VAL A 29 -1.00 -5.45 -2.17
C VAL A 29 -0.01 -6.35 -2.92
N MET A 30 0.61 -7.32 -2.25
CA MET A 30 1.54 -8.28 -2.89
C MET A 30 0.85 -9.22 -3.88
N ARG A 31 -0.45 -9.47 -3.72
CA ARG A 31 -1.26 -10.36 -4.56
C ARG A 31 -2.09 -9.64 -5.62
N GLU A 32 -2.12 -8.31 -5.60
CA GLU A 32 -3.02 -7.53 -6.45
C GLU A 32 -2.38 -7.14 -7.79
N ASP A 33 -2.86 -7.74 -8.89
CA ASP A 33 -2.39 -7.50 -10.26
C ASP A 33 -3.16 -6.40 -11.01
N ASN A 34 -4.23 -5.86 -10.43
CA ASN A 34 -4.94 -4.70 -10.97
C ASN A 34 -4.31 -3.39 -10.46
N PRO A 35 -3.78 -2.53 -11.36
CA PRO A 35 -3.12 -1.29 -10.94
C PRO A 35 -4.08 -0.29 -10.27
N GLU A 36 -5.36 -0.28 -10.62
CA GLU A 36 -6.35 0.59 -10.00
C GLU A 36 -6.64 0.14 -8.57
N ARG A 37 -6.77 -1.18 -8.36
CA ARG A 37 -6.99 -1.74 -7.03
C ARG A 37 -5.79 -1.52 -6.09
N VAL A 38 -4.56 -1.61 -6.61
CA VAL A 38 -3.36 -1.21 -5.85
C VAL A 38 -3.44 0.24 -5.38
N LYS A 39 -3.92 1.17 -6.21
CA LYS A 39 -4.09 2.58 -5.82
C LYS A 39 -5.17 2.75 -4.74
N THR A 40 -6.27 2.02 -4.84
CA THR A 40 -7.32 2.04 -3.81
C THR A 40 -6.77 1.55 -2.47
N LEU A 41 -6.10 0.40 -2.45
CA LEU A 41 -5.46 -0.15 -1.23
C LEU A 41 -4.45 0.84 -0.63
N LEU A 42 -3.73 1.58 -1.48
CA LEU A 42 -2.80 2.61 -1.03
C LEU A 42 -3.52 3.75 -0.30
N GLN A 43 -4.62 4.25 -0.86
CA GLN A 43 -5.41 5.31 -0.24
C GLN A 43 -6.04 4.86 1.07
N GLU A 44 -6.64 3.67 1.09
CA GLU A 44 -7.25 3.08 2.29
C GLU A 44 -6.24 2.92 3.43
N PHE A 45 -5.00 2.53 3.10
CA PHE A 45 -3.94 2.34 4.08
C PHE A 45 -3.38 3.68 4.63
N TYR A 46 -3.06 4.63 3.76
CA TYR A 46 -2.39 5.87 4.19
C TYR A 46 -3.34 6.96 4.69
N LYS A 47 -4.60 6.99 4.25
CA LYS A 47 -5.58 8.01 4.66
C LYS A 47 -5.69 8.15 6.19
N PRO A 48 -5.99 7.09 6.98
CA PRO A 48 -6.08 7.23 8.42
C PRO A 48 -4.74 7.63 9.07
N ILE A 49 -3.61 7.21 8.51
CA ILE A 49 -2.28 7.57 9.02
C ILE A 49 -2.00 9.07 8.83
N ILE A 50 -2.38 9.61 7.68
CA ILE A 50 -2.26 11.05 7.38
C ILE A 50 -3.18 11.86 8.29
N GLU A 51 -4.43 11.41 8.47
CA GLU A 51 -5.39 12.06 9.36
C GLU A 51 -4.90 12.09 10.82
N MET A 52 -4.30 10.99 11.31
CA MET A 52 -3.68 10.93 12.63
C MET A 52 -2.46 11.84 12.78
N ALA A 53 -1.65 12.00 11.74
CA ALA A 53 -0.46 12.86 11.77
C ALA A 53 -0.78 14.35 11.66
N ALA A 54 -1.98 14.70 11.20
CA ALA A 54 -2.46 16.07 11.04
C ALA A 54 -3.27 16.59 12.25
N ALA A 55 -3.56 15.72 13.22
CA ALA A 55 -4.27 16.04 14.47
C ALA A 55 -3.28 16.36 15.60
#